data_AF-A0A930EUB9-F1
#
_entry.id   AF-A0A930EUB9-F1
#
_cell.length_a   1.000
_cell.length_b   1.000
_cell.length_c   1.000
_cell.angle_alpha   90.00
_cell.angle_beta   90.00
_cell.angle_gamma   90.00
#
_symmetry.space_group_name_H-M   'P 1'
#
loop_
_entity.id
_entity.type
_entity.pdbx_description
1 polymer ?
#
loop_
_entity_poly.entity_id
_entity_poly.type
_entity_poly.pdbx_seq_one_letter_code
_entity_poly.pdbx_strand_id
1 'polypeptide(L)'
;AILEVFGPTDTARAGVLVDHMVPGSKESRIAEAVSVRWPGAVLVLGHPFVDIWQAVKPARVGLERWPDVPRGTDIKHGTLEALGWPHADQRDIAMGWKRILSTVRTYRDLEPALLGRVEELIDFVTVPWAQ
;
A
#
# COMPACT_ATOMS: atom_id res chain seq x y z
N ALA A 1 4.85 -18.91 -5.27
CA ALA A 1 6.27 -19.17 -4.93
C ALA A 1 6.58 -18.81 -3.48
N ILE A 2 6.53 -17.55 -3.06
CA ILE A 2 6.83 -17.16 -1.67
C ILE A 2 5.91 -17.86 -0.66
N LEU A 3 4.58 -17.79 -0.86
CA LEU A 3 3.62 -18.46 0.04
C LEU A 3 3.74 -19.99 0.02
N GLU A 4 4.24 -20.58 -1.06
CA GLU A 4 4.49 -22.03 -1.10
C GLU A 4 5.63 -22.43 -0.18
N VAL A 5 6.72 -21.64 -0.23
CA VAL A 5 7.92 -21.87 0.57
C VAL A 5 7.65 -21.55 2.04
N PHE A 6 6.87 -20.52 2.31
CA PHE A 6 6.48 -20.15 3.67
C PHE A 6 5.55 -21.19 4.31
N GLY A 7 4.63 -21.76 3.53
CA GLY A 7 3.66 -22.75 4.00
C GLY A 7 2.71 -22.23 5.08
N PRO A 8 1.81 -21.26 4.77
CA PRO A 8 0.87 -20.71 5.75
C PRO A 8 0.00 -21.78 6.43
N THR A 9 -0.13 -21.67 7.74
CA THR A 9 -1.01 -22.50 8.59
C THR A 9 -1.84 -21.61 9.53
N ASP A 10 -2.71 -22.24 10.31
CA ASP A 10 -3.47 -21.62 11.39
C ASP A 10 -2.59 -21.00 12.50
N THR A 11 -1.38 -21.51 12.64
CA THR A 11 -0.36 -21.14 13.64
C THR A 11 0.81 -20.34 13.04
N ALA A 12 0.93 -20.29 11.71
CA ALA A 12 1.92 -19.52 10.97
C ALA A 12 1.24 -18.81 9.80
N ARG A 13 0.64 -17.65 10.07
CA ARG A 13 -0.19 -16.91 9.10
C ARG A 13 0.61 -15.89 8.31
N ALA A 14 0.11 -15.55 7.12
CA ALA A 14 0.69 -14.50 6.28
C ALA A 14 -0.32 -13.38 6.00
N GLY A 15 0.05 -12.15 6.36
CA GLY A 15 -0.65 -10.94 5.95
C GLY A 15 0.02 -10.32 4.72
N VAL A 16 -0.76 -9.94 3.71
CA VAL A 16 -0.28 -9.31 2.48
C VAL A 16 -1.03 -8.00 2.28
N LEU A 17 -0.28 -6.89 2.22
CA LEU A 17 -0.82 -5.59 1.81
C LEU A 17 -0.46 -5.36 0.34
N VAL A 18 -1.45 -5.04 -0.47
CA VAL A 18 -1.23 -4.62 -1.87
C VAL A 18 -1.61 -3.15 -2.05
N ASP A 19 -0.94 -2.49 -2.98
CA ASP A 19 -1.33 -1.16 -3.41
C ASP A 19 -2.69 -1.24 -4.14
N HIS A 20 -3.57 -0.29 -3.87
CA HIS A 20 -4.80 -0.03 -4.63
C HIS A 20 -5.57 -1.28 -5.12
N MET A 21 -6.33 -1.93 -4.24
CA MET A 21 -7.14 -3.08 -4.63
C MET A 21 -8.48 -2.64 -5.22
N VAL A 22 -8.68 -2.86 -6.52
CA VAL A 22 -9.93 -2.53 -7.22
C VAL A 22 -10.77 -3.79 -7.44
N PRO A 23 -12.06 -3.80 -7.08
CA PRO A 23 -12.95 -4.92 -7.38
C PRO A 23 -12.96 -5.27 -8.88
N GLY A 24 -12.80 -6.56 -9.19
CA GLY A 24 -12.79 -7.08 -10.57
C GLY A 24 -11.44 -6.96 -11.29
N SER A 25 -10.43 -6.36 -10.67
CA SER A 25 -9.08 -6.29 -11.24
C SER A 25 -8.40 -7.67 -11.28
N LYS A 26 -7.25 -7.75 -11.95
CA LYS A 26 -6.43 -8.97 -11.94
C LYS A 26 -5.94 -9.26 -10.51
N GLU A 27 -5.56 -8.22 -9.80
CA GLU A 27 -5.05 -8.25 -8.44
C GLU A 27 -6.11 -8.76 -7.47
N SER A 28 -7.37 -8.30 -7.58
CA SER A 28 -8.46 -8.80 -6.73
C SER A 28 -8.73 -10.29 -6.97
N ARG A 29 -8.64 -10.74 -8.23
CA ARG A 29 -8.77 -12.18 -8.57
C ARG A 29 -7.62 -13.03 -8.01
N ILE A 30 -6.40 -12.49 -8.02
CA ILE A 30 -5.25 -13.17 -7.41
C ILE A 30 -5.41 -13.25 -5.90
N ALA A 31 -5.83 -12.16 -5.26
CA ALA A 31 -6.10 -12.12 -3.82
C ALA A 31 -7.14 -13.17 -3.40
N GLU A 32 -8.25 -13.26 -4.15
CA GLU A 32 -9.29 -14.28 -3.92
C GLU A 32 -8.75 -15.70 -4.07
N ALA A 33 -8.02 -15.99 -5.16
CA ALA A 33 -7.42 -17.31 -5.38
C ALA A 33 -6.44 -17.71 -4.27
N VAL A 34 -5.68 -16.75 -3.74
CA VAL A 34 -4.78 -16.96 -2.59
C VAL A 34 -5.57 -17.30 -1.33
N SER A 35 -6.63 -16.54 -1.02
CA SER A 35 -7.47 -16.78 0.16
C SER A 35 -8.19 -18.14 0.10
N VAL A 36 -8.65 -18.56 -1.08
CA VAL A 36 -9.25 -19.90 -1.28
C VAL A 36 -8.24 -21.01 -1.06
N ARG A 37 -6.98 -20.79 -1.45
CA ARG A 37 -5.93 -21.80 -1.36
C ARG A 37 -5.38 -21.99 0.06
N TRP A 38 -5.34 -20.94 0.86
CA TRP A 38 -4.91 -20.97 2.27
C TRP A 38 -5.99 -20.41 3.18
N PRO A 39 -7.13 -21.11 3.32
CA PRO A 39 -8.29 -20.60 4.03
C PRO A 39 -7.94 -20.31 5.50
N GLY A 40 -8.19 -19.07 5.93
CA GLY A 40 -7.91 -18.61 7.30
C GLY A 40 -6.42 -18.43 7.65
N ALA A 41 -5.50 -18.85 6.77
CA ALA A 41 -4.06 -18.76 6.98
C ALA A 41 -3.39 -17.62 6.20
N VAL A 42 -4.07 -17.08 5.18
CA VAL A 42 -3.62 -15.89 4.44
C VAL A 42 -4.70 -14.83 4.39
N LEU A 43 -4.33 -13.58 4.68
CA LEU A 43 -5.19 -12.41 4.51
C LEU A 43 -4.52 -11.44 3.53
N VAL A 44 -5.25 -11.07 2.47
CA VAL A 44 -4.81 -10.08 1.49
C VAL A 44 -5.71 -8.85 1.61
N LEU A 45 -5.11 -7.71 1.93
CA LEU A 45 -5.79 -6.42 2.02
C LEU A 45 -5.20 -5.44 1.01
N GLY A 46 -5.99 -4.43 0.65
CA GLY A 46 -5.53 -3.27 -0.10
C GLY A 46 -5.72 -1.97 0.68
N HIS A 47 -5.10 -0.90 0.20
CA HIS A 47 -5.34 0.47 0.68
C HIS A 47 -6.03 1.32 -0.41
N PRO A 48 -6.70 2.44 -0.04
CA PRO A 48 -7.48 3.22 -1.01
C PRO A 48 -6.63 4.09 -1.94
N PHE A 49 -5.36 4.29 -1.62
CA PHE A 49 -4.46 5.11 -2.42
C PHE A 49 -4.05 4.39 -3.71
N VAL A 50 -3.94 5.16 -4.80
CA VAL A 50 -3.44 4.63 -6.09
C VAL A 50 -1.95 4.29 -5.97
N ASP A 51 -1.21 5.08 -5.21
CA ASP A 51 0.20 4.85 -4.88
C ASP A 51 0.48 5.21 -3.42
N ILE A 52 1.44 4.51 -2.81
CA ILE A 52 1.84 4.69 -1.42
C ILE A 52 2.28 6.12 -1.07
N TRP A 53 2.70 6.93 -2.07
CA TRP A 53 3.04 8.33 -1.84
C TRP A 53 1.87 9.11 -1.24
N GLN A 54 0.65 8.84 -1.70
CA GLN A 54 -0.57 9.50 -1.23
C GLN A 54 -0.96 9.09 0.20
N ALA A 55 -0.36 8.02 0.74
CA ALA A 55 -0.57 7.60 2.11
C ALA A 55 0.20 8.46 3.12
N VAL A 56 1.14 9.30 2.68
CA VAL A 56 1.77 10.32 3.53
C VAL A 56 0.81 11.51 3.64
N LYS A 57 0.57 12.02 4.86
CA LYS A 57 -0.31 13.16 5.06
C LYS A 57 0.17 14.37 4.24
N PRO A 58 -0.71 15.04 3.46
CA PRO A 58 -0.35 16.17 2.60
C PRO A 58 0.47 17.26 3.32
N ALA A 59 0.12 17.56 4.56
CA ALA A 59 0.79 18.58 5.37
C ALA A 59 2.29 18.30 5.59
N ARG A 60 2.74 17.05 5.51
CA ARG A 60 4.17 16.69 5.64
C ARG A 60 5.02 17.19 4.49
N VAL A 61 4.41 17.39 3.32
CA VAL A 61 5.04 17.91 2.12
C VAL A 61 4.57 19.32 1.78
N GLY A 62 3.93 20.01 2.72
CA GLY A 62 3.48 21.40 2.57
C GLY A 62 2.23 21.55 1.71
N LEU A 63 1.42 20.50 1.59
CA LEU A 63 0.19 20.48 0.81
C LEU A 63 -1.05 20.47 1.71
N GLU A 64 -2.13 21.09 1.25
CA GLU A 64 -3.46 20.91 1.86
C GLU A 64 -4.09 19.57 1.47
N ARG A 65 -3.88 19.17 0.21
CA ARG A 65 -4.30 17.87 -0.35
C ARG A 65 -3.34 17.44 -1.45
N TRP A 66 -3.27 16.14 -1.70
CA TRP A 66 -2.54 15.63 -2.87
C TRP A 66 -3.17 16.14 -4.17
N PRO A 67 -2.38 16.41 -5.22
CA PRO A 67 -2.90 16.77 -6.53
C PRO A 67 -3.69 15.61 -7.13
N ASP A 68 -4.73 15.96 -7.89
CA ASP A 68 -5.49 15.00 -8.69
C ASP A 68 -4.71 14.67 -9.97
N VAL A 69 -4.32 13.40 -10.14
CA VAL A 69 -3.66 12.93 -11.36
C VAL A 69 -4.69 12.27 -12.28
N PRO A 70 -4.84 12.73 -13.54
CA PRO A 70 -5.79 12.13 -14.48
C PRO A 70 -5.56 10.63 -14.68
N ARG A 71 -6.66 9.90 -14.87
CA ARG A 71 -6.58 8.47 -15.21
C ARG A 71 -5.85 8.28 -16.54
N GLY A 72 -4.97 7.28 -16.59
CA GLY A 72 -4.13 6.98 -17.75
C GLY A 72 -2.76 7.65 -17.70
N THR A 73 -2.54 8.61 -16.78
CA THR A 73 -1.22 9.15 -16.47
C THR A 73 -0.57 8.30 -15.38
N ASP A 74 0.74 8.05 -15.49
CA ASP A 74 1.50 7.44 -14.40
C ASP A 74 1.40 8.32 -13.15
N ILE A 75 0.97 7.71 -12.04
CA ILE A 75 0.64 8.42 -10.81
C ILE A 75 1.85 9.16 -10.21
N LYS A 76 3.05 8.59 -10.32
CA LYS A 76 4.27 9.20 -9.77
C LYS A 76 4.71 10.36 -10.64
N HIS A 77 4.75 10.15 -11.96
CA HIS A 77 5.04 11.18 -12.94
C HIS A 77 4.08 12.38 -12.81
N GLY A 78 2.77 12.13 -12.88
CA GLY A 78 1.75 13.17 -12.81
C GLY A 78 1.74 13.90 -11.46
N THR A 79 2.06 13.20 -10.36
CA THR A 79 2.22 13.85 -9.05
C THR A 79 3.39 14.83 -9.05
N LEU A 80 4.55 14.44 -9.58
CA LEU A 80 5.72 15.33 -9.63
C LEU A 80 5.49 16.50 -10.58
N GLU A 81 4.88 16.26 -11.75
CA GLU A 81 4.50 17.30 -12.70
C GLU A 81 3.58 18.34 -12.03
N ALA A 82 2.51 17.90 -11.35
CA ALA A 82 1.57 18.78 -10.66
C ALA A 82 2.21 19.56 -9.50
N LEU A 83 3.24 19.00 -8.87
CA LEU A 83 4.01 19.67 -7.82
C LEU A 83 5.11 20.60 -8.35
N GLY A 84 5.31 20.66 -9.68
CA GLY A 84 6.39 21.41 -10.31
C GLY A 84 7.79 20.86 -9.97
N TRP A 85 7.90 19.56 -9.68
CA TRP A 85 9.16 18.88 -9.38
C TRP A 85 9.71 18.19 -10.63
N PRO A 86 11.04 17.89 -10.68
CA PRO A 86 11.62 17.09 -11.76
C PRO A 86 10.88 15.76 -11.94
N HIS A 87 10.66 15.34 -13.18
CA HIS A 87 9.83 14.17 -13.53
C HIS A 87 10.23 13.52 -14.86
N ALA A 88 11.44 13.78 -15.39
CA ALA A 88 11.82 13.34 -16.74
C ALA A 88 12.14 11.84 -16.82
N ASP A 89 12.60 11.24 -15.72
CA ASP A 89 13.08 9.86 -15.70
C ASP A 89 12.91 9.17 -14.34
N GLN A 90 13.36 7.92 -14.25
CA GLN A 90 13.30 7.12 -13.03
C GLN A 90 14.13 7.73 -11.87
N ARG A 91 15.20 8.48 -12.17
CA ARG A 91 16.00 9.14 -11.15
C ARG A 91 15.18 10.26 -10.51
N ASP A 92 14.45 11.03 -11.32
CA ASP A 92 13.53 12.05 -10.83
C ASP A 92 12.42 11.45 -9.95
N ILE A 93 11.82 10.33 -10.39
CA ILE A 93 10.85 9.57 -9.57
C ILE A 93 11.45 9.18 -8.21
N ALA A 94 12.67 8.63 -8.21
CA ALA A 94 13.34 8.21 -6.99
C ALA A 94 13.69 9.39 -6.07
N MET A 95 14.09 10.54 -6.62
CA MET A 95 14.33 11.77 -5.85
C MET A 95 13.04 12.33 -5.26
N GLY A 96 11.94 12.30 -6.02
CA GLY A 96 10.60 12.64 -5.54
C GLY A 96 10.20 11.78 -4.34
N TRP A 97 10.33 10.45 -4.46
CA TRP A 97 10.05 9.55 -3.34
C TRP A 97 10.95 9.82 -2.13
N LYS A 98 12.26 9.96 -2.34
CA LYS A 98 13.20 10.26 -1.26
C LYS A 98 12.82 11.54 -0.52
N ARG A 99 12.42 12.58 -1.25
CA ARG A 99 11.94 13.84 -0.68
C ARG A 99 10.71 13.62 0.18
N ILE A 100 9.68 12.94 -0.34
CA ILE A 100 8.44 12.64 0.40
C ILE A 100 8.74 11.82 1.66
N LEU A 101 9.46 10.70 1.51
CA LEU A 101 9.79 9.78 2.60
C LEU A 101 10.58 10.48 3.71
N SER A 102 11.49 11.41 3.39
CA SER A 102 12.26 12.16 4.38
C SER A 102 11.41 13.02 5.33
N THR A 103 10.16 13.28 4.97
CA THR A 103 9.22 14.05 5.80
C THR A 103 8.47 13.18 6.82
N VAL A 104 8.50 11.86 6.68
CA VAL A 104 7.82 10.89 7.55
C VAL A 104 8.73 10.55 8.73
N ARG A 105 8.27 10.81 9.95
CA ARG A 105 9.03 10.57 11.19
C ARG A 105 8.42 9.47 12.05
N THR A 106 7.12 9.29 11.96
CA THR A 106 6.37 8.29 12.72
C THR A 106 5.11 7.90 11.95
N TYR A 107 4.47 6.81 12.37
CA TYR A 107 3.19 6.35 11.82
C TYR A 107 2.10 7.45 11.81
N ARG A 108 2.17 8.41 12.74
CA ARG A 108 1.22 9.55 12.81
C ARG A 108 1.28 10.49 11.61
N ASP A 109 2.35 10.42 10.82
CA ASP A 109 2.52 11.20 9.59
C ASP A 109 1.84 10.54 8.38
N LEU A 110 1.23 9.37 8.56
CA LEU A 110 0.53 8.61 7.54
C LEU A 110 -0.99 8.75 7.69
N GLU A 111 -1.69 8.56 6.58
CA GLU A 111 -3.15 8.57 6.53
C GLU A 111 -3.74 7.38 7.31
N PRO A 112 -4.77 7.60 8.16
CA PRO A 112 -5.40 6.53 8.93
C PRO A 112 -5.91 5.36 8.08
N ALA A 113 -6.31 5.62 6.84
CA ALA A 113 -6.80 4.59 5.94
C ALA A 113 -5.73 3.54 5.55
N LEU A 114 -4.44 3.91 5.57
CA LEU A 114 -3.35 2.94 5.45
C LEU A 114 -3.12 2.23 6.79
N LEU A 115 -3.05 3.00 7.88
CA LEU A 115 -2.75 2.47 9.21
C LEU A 115 -3.75 1.39 9.64
N GLY A 116 -5.05 1.61 9.45
CA GLY A 116 -6.07 0.63 9.80
C GLY A 116 -5.94 -0.68 9.03
N ARG A 117 -5.46 -0.65 7.78
CA ARG A 117 -5.18 -1.87 6.99
C ARG A 117 -3.96 -2.61 7.51
N VAL A 118 -2.92 -1.87 7.92
CA VAL A 118 -1.72 -2.46 8.54
C VAL A 118 -2.04 -3.07 9.90
N GLU A 119 -2.83 -2.39 10.73
CA GLU A 119 -3.31 -2.89 12.02
C GLU A 119 -4.12 -4.19 11.83
N GLU A 120 -5.03 -4.22 10.87
CA GLU A 120 -5.80 -5.42 10.53
C GLU A 120 -4.91 -6.62 10.12
N LEU A 121 -3.82 -6.38 9.39
CA LEU A 121 -2.84 -7.42 9.08
C LEU A 121 -2.04 -7.86 10.30
N ILE A 122 -1.64 -6.93 11.18
CA ILE A 122 -0.94 -7.24 12.41
C ILE A 122 -1.82 -8.11 13.30
N ASP A 123 -3.07 -7.72 13.51
CA ASP A 123 -4.03 -8.49 14.30
C ASP A 123 -4.20 -9.90 13.71
N PHE A 124 -4.34 -10.00 12.39
CA PHE A 124 -4.48 -11.29 11.72
C PHE A 124 -3.30 -12.24 12.00
N VAL A 125 -2.07 -11.75 12.00
CA VAL A 125 -0.86 -12.58 12.19
C VAL A 125 -0.42 -12.73 13.64
N THR A 126 -0.96 -11.94 14.57
CA THR A 126 -0.49 -11.93 15.98
C THR A 126 -1.54 -12.38 16.99
N VAL A 127 -2.83 -12.16 16.74
CA VAL A 127 -3.89 -12.54 17.68
C VAL A 127 -4.02 -14.06 17.70
N PRO A 128 -3.99 -14.72 18.87
CA PRO A 128 -4.31 -16.14 18.98
C PRO A 128 -5.79 -16.34 18.65
N TRP A 129 -6.07 -17.09 17.60
CA TRP A 129 -7.44 -17.47 17.29
C TRP A 129 -7.75 -18.66 18.20
N ALA A 130 -8.70 -18.48 19.12
CA ALA A 130 -9.11 -19.52 20.04
C ALA A 130 -9.41 -20.81 19.26
N GLN A 131 -8.84 -21.93 19.74
CA GLN A 131 -9.12 -23.28 19.24
C GLN A 131 -10.57 -23.68 19.47
#